data_AF-A0A6L4X0K8-F1
#
_entry.id   AF-A0A6L4X0K8-F1
#
_cell.length_a   1.000
_cell.length_b   1.000
_cell.length_c   1.000
_cell.angle_alpha   90.00
_cell.angle_beta   90.00
_cell.angle_gamma   90.00
#
_symmetry.space_group_name_H-M   'P 1'
#
loop_
_entity.id
_entity.type
_entity.pdbx_description
1 polymer ?
#
loop_
_entity_poly.entity_id
_entity_poly.type
_entity_poly.pdbx_seq_one_letter_code
_entity_poly.pdbx_strand_id
1 'polypeptide(L)'
;MRVSSIYWKTPAFSSRSGSFMNKAIITVVGKDTVGIIARVCTYLSQHNVNVLDISQTILDGYFNMMMIVDYTNADKDFGAMVGNLEDLGDDIGVRIRCQREEIFTKMHRI
;
A
#
# COMPACT_ATOMS: atom_id res chain seq x y z
N MET A 1 -43.45 30.19 -19.85
CA MET A 1 -42.57 29.00 -19.78
C MET A 1 -41.13 29.50 -19.71
N ARG A 2 -40.60 29.76 -18.52
CA ARG A 2 -39.21 30.17 -18.27
C ARG A 2 -38.59 29.07 -17.41
N VAL A 3 -37.53 28.45 -17.92
CA VAL A 3 -36.83 27.35 -17.26
C VAL A 3 -35.93 27.94 -16.18
N SER A 4 -36.24 27.64 -14.93
CA SER A 4 -35.44 27.97 -13.76
C SER A 4 -34.60 26.76 -13.35
N SER A 5 -33.34 27.01 -13.00
CA SER A 5 -32.55 26.31 -11.99
C SER A 5 -32.13 24.86 -12.28
N ILE A 6 -30.88 24.68 -12.69
CA ILE A 6 -30.11 23.46 -12.43
C ILE A 6 -28.81 23.88 -11.76
N TYR A 7 -28.87 24.01 -10.43
CA TYR A 7 -27.69 24.06 -9.59
C TYR A 7 -26.99 22.70 -9.63
N TRP A 8 -25.67 22.76 -9.83
CA TRP A 8 -24.70 21.70 -9.61
C TRP A 8 -25.00 20.93 -8.30
N LYS A 9 -25.51 19.70 -8.40
CA LYS A 9 -25.44 18.76 -7.28
C LYS A 9 -24.03 18.19 -7.25
N THR A 10 -23.21 18.72 -6.34
CA THR A 10 -22.05 18.02 -5.78
C THR A 10 -22.45 16.57 -5.47
N PRO A 11 -21.70 15.54 -5.90
CA PRO A 11 -21.89 14.22 -5.33
C PRO A 11 -21.52 14.33 -3.85
N ALA A 12 -22.50 14.12 -2.98
CA ALA A 12 -22.31 14.04 -1.55
C ALA A 12 -21.24 12.98 -1.27
N PHE A 13 -20.10 13.43 -0.76
CA PHE A 13 -19.11 12.54 -0.16
C PHE A 13 -19.80 11.89 1.04
N SER A 14 -20.32 10.67 0.84
CA SER A 14 -20.88 9.88 1.91
C SER A 14 -19.72 9.57 2.87
N SER A 15 -19.73 10.22 4.03
CA SER A 15 -18.92 9.82 5.18
C SER A 15 -19.28 8.38 5.52
N ARG A 16 -18.53 7.43 4.95
CA ARG A 16 -18.49 6.06 5.47
C ARG A 16 -17.82 6.18 6.83
N SER A 17 -18.49 5.69 7.87
CA SER A 17 -17.96 5.52 9.22
C SER A 17 -16.51 5.04 9.12
N GLY A 18 -15.56 5.95 9.38
CA GLY A 18 -14.15 5.70 9.13
C GLY A 18 -13.63 4.71 10.16
N SER A 19 -13.48 3.45 9.77
CA SER A 19 -12.50 2.58 10.42
C SER A 19 -11.16 3.31 10.38
N PHE A 20 -10.45 3.38 11.51
CA PHE A 20 -9.07 3.88 11.52
C PHE A 20 -8.26 3.01 10.57
N MET A 21 -7.95 3.53 9.38
CA MET A 21 -7.19 2.81 8.36
C MET A 21 -5.73 2.80 8.78
N ASN A 22 -5.25 1.63 9.15
CA ASN A 22 -3.85 1.38 9.45
C ASN A 22 -3.10 1.21 8.14
N LYS A 23 -2.38 2.26 7.74
CA LYS A 23 -1.64 2.26 6.47
C LYS A 23 -0.16 1.97 6.64
N ALA A 24 0.39 1.22 5.70
CA ALA A 24 1.81 0.94 5.59
C ALA A 24 2.29 1.17 4.17
N ILE A 25 3.58 1.49 4.06
CA ILE A 25 4.32 1.62 2.82
C ILE A 25 5.23 0.40 2.72
N ILE A 26 5.08 -0.35 1.64
CA ILE A 26 5.98 -1.44 1.27
C ILE A 26 6.87 -0.95 0.15
N THR A 27 8.17 -1.16 0.26
CA THR A 27 9.16 -0.84 -0.78
C THR A 27 9.93 -2.11 -1.14
N VAL A 28 10.02 -2.40 -2.42
CA VAL A 28 10.74 -3.55 -2.97
C VAL A 28 11.80 -3.03 -3.93
N VAL A 29 13.06 -3.40 -3.69
CA VAL A 29 14.20 -3.02 -4.55
C VAL A 29 15.05 -4.25 -4.80
N GLY A 30 15.31 -4.57 -6.07
CA GLY A 30 16.18 -5.70 -6.42
C GLY A 30 16.37 -5.83 -7.92
N LYS A 31 17.09 -6.86 -8.35
CA LYS A 31 17.13 -7.19 -9.78
C LYS A 31 15.76 -7.71 -10.19
N ASP A 32 15.29 -7.29 -11.37
CA ASP A 32 14.00 -7.75 -11.87
C ASP A 32 14.02 -9.28 -12.02
N THR A 33 13.13 -9.95 -11.30
CA THR A 33 12.92 -11.39 -11.37
C THR A 33 11.45 -11.67 -11.60
N VAL A 34 11.16 -12.69 -12.40
CA VAL A 34 9.78 -13.05 -12.71
C VAL A 34 9.07 -13.45 -11.43
N GLY A 35 7.96 -12.77 -11.13
CA GLY A 35 7.05 -13.15 -10.06
C GLY A 35 7.14 -12.33 -8.77
N ILE A 36 7.95 -11.27 -8.69
CA ILE A 36 8.02 -10.40 -7.50
C ILE A 36 6.62 -9.90 -7.09
N ILE A 37 5.88 -9.28 -8.01
CA ILE A 37 4.54 -8.74 -7.74
C ILE A 37 3.59 -9.85 -7.30
N ALA A 38 3.61 -11.00 -7.99
CA ALA A 38 2.74 -12.12 -7.67
C ALA A 38 3.00 -12.62 -6.24
N ARG A 39 4.27 -12.84 -5.88
CA ARG A 39 4.67 -13.32 -4.55
C ARG A 39 4.25 -12.34 -3.44
N VAL A 40 4.50 -11.05 -3.64
CA VAL A 40 4.11 -10.00 -2.67
C VAL A 40 2.59 -9.91 -2.55
N CYS A 41 1.85 -9.85 -3.66
CA CYS A 41 0.38 -9.77 -3.63
C CYS A 41 -0.27 -11.05 -3.08
N THR A 42 0.30 -12.23 -3.33
CA THR A 42 -0.15 -13.48 -2.72
C THR A 42 0.01 -13.42 -1.21
N TYR A 43 1.18 -13.01 -0.72
CA TYR A 43 1.40 -12.82 0.72
C TYR A 43 0.39 -11.84 1.34
N LEU A 44 0.19 -10.67 0.72
CA LEU A 44 -0.72 -9.65 1.23
C LEU A 44 -2.18 -10.14 1.26
N SER A 45 -2.63 -10.81 0.20
CA SER A 45 -4.00 -11.32 0.13
C SER A 45 -4.26 -12.47 1.10
N GLN A 46 -3.28 -13.35 1.34
CA GLN A 46 -3.35 -14.40 2.36
C GLN A 46 -3.50 -13.84 3.78
N HIS A 47 -2.95 -12.64 4.02
CA HIS A 47 -2.94 -11.98 5.32
C HIS A 47 -3.97 -10.84 5.45
N ASN A 48 -5.00 -10.83 4.60
CA ASN A 48 -6.07 -9.82 4.61
C ASN A 48 -5.58 -8.37 4.55
N VAL A 49 -4.45 -8.14 3.87
CA VAL A 49 -3.89 -6.82 3.64
C VAL A 49 -4.36 -6.31 2.28
N ASN A 50 -5.02 -5.15 2.27
CA ASN A 50 -5.53 -4.55 1.05
C ASN A 50 -4.49 -3.62 0.41
N VAL A 51 -4.36 -3.66 -0.91
CA VAL A 51 -3.48 -2.74 -1.66
C VAL A 51 -4.29 -1.52 -2.05
N LEU A 52 -3.88 -0.34 -1.56
CA LEU A 52 -4.53 0.94 -1.86
C LEU A 52 -3.93 1.60 -3.10
N ASP A 53 -2.61 1.51 -3.24
CA ASP A 53 -1.87 2.08 -4.35
C ASP A 53 -0.60 1.27 -4.63
N ILE A 54 -0.18 1.24 -5.89
CA ILE A 54 1.03 0.58 -6.35
C ILE A 54 1.69 1.43 -7.43
N SER A 55 2.98 1.69 -7.24
CA SER A 55 3.84 2.34 -8.23
C SER A 55 5.07 1.49 -8.43
N GLN A 56 5.50 1.33 -9.68
CA GLN A 56 6.67 0.55 -10.04
C GLN A 56 7.45 1.26 -11.13
N THR A 57 8.76 1.06 -11.13
CA THR A 57 9.67 1.58 -12.14
C THR A 57 10.93 0.74 -12.21
N ILE A 58 11.66 0.85 -13.33
CA ILE A 58 12.99 0.30 -13.47
C ILE A 58 13.98 1.46 -13.36
N LEU A 59 14.86 1.43 -12.35
CA LEU A 59 15.88 2.44 -12.12
C LEU A 59 17.26 1.78 -12.18
N ASP A 60 18.10 2.22 -13.11
CA ASP A 60 19.45 1.66 -13.34
C ASP A 60 19.48 0.13 -13.48
N GLY A 61 18.45 -0.44 -14.10
CA GLY A 61 18.31 -1.90 -14.28
C GLY A 61 17.82 -2.66 -13.04
N TYR A 62 17.50 -1.95 -11.96
CA TYR A 62 16.84 -2.51 -10.78
C TYR A 62 15.33 -2.30 -10.83
N PHE A 63 14.59 -3.34 -10.46
CA PHE A 63 13.17 -3.25 -10.18
C PHE A 63 12.96 -2.51 -8.87
N ASN A 64 12.16 -1.44 -8.93
CA ASN A 64 11.74 -0.68 -7.77
C ASN A 64 10.22 -0.60 -7.75
N MET A 65 9.62 -1.05 -6.66
CA MET A 65 8.18 -1.01 -6.46
C MET A 65 7.85 -0.46 -5.08
N MET A 66 6.84 0.40 -5.03
CA MET A 66 6.29 0.98 -3.81
C MET A 66 4.79 0.67 -3.77
N MET A 67 4.31 0.23 -2.61
CA MET A 67 2.89 -0.04 -2.39
C MET A 67 2.42 0.71 -1.15
N ILE A 68 1.24 1.30 -1.23
CA ILE A 68 0.50 1.75 -0.05
C ILE A 68 -0.53 0.68 0.25
N VAL A 69 -0.51 0.14 1.46
CA VAL A 69 -1.39 -0.94 1.89
C VAL A 69 -2.17 -0.56 3.13
N ASP A 70 -3.37 -1.12 3.26
CA ASP A 70 -4.20 -1.07 4.45
C ASP A 70 -4.16 -2.45 5.14
N TYR A 71 -3.61 -2.47 6.35
CA TYR A 71 -3.48 -3.68 7.18
C TYR A 71 -4.44 -3.66 8.37
N THR A 72 -5.50 -2.86 8.34
CA THR A 72 -6.50 -2.77 9.42
C THR A 72 -7.11 -4.13 9.76
N ASN A 73 -7.32 -4.98 8.75
CA ASN A 73 -7.91 -6.31 8.91
C ASN A 73 -6.87 -7.43 8.85
N ALA A 74 -5.58 -7.11 8.98
CA ALA A 74 -4.53 -8.11 8.90
C ALA A 74 -4.67 -9.15 10.02
N ASP A 75 -4.46 -10.41 9.68
CA ASP A 75 -4.48 -11.54 10.61
C ASP A 75 -3.20 -11.63 11.46
N LYS A 76 -2.12 -10.97 11.01
CA LYS A 76 -0.83 -10.88 11.68
C LYS A 76 -0.59 -9.47 12.23
N ASP A 77 0.16 -9.40 13.33
CA ASP A 77 0.67 -8.13 13.81
C ASP A 77 1.69 -7.54 12.82
N PHE A 78 1.87 -6.23 12.89
CA PHE A 78 2.75 -5.51 11.97
C PHE A 78 4.21 -5.97 12.05
N GLY A 79 4.73 -6.34 13.22
CA GLY A 79 6.10 -6.81 13.38
C GLY A 79 6.32 -8.14 12.67
N ALA A 80 5.39 -9.09 12.84
CA ALA A 80 5.37 -10.32 12.07
C ALA A 80 5.26 -10.06 10.57
N MET A 81 4.46 -9.07 10.15
CA MET A 81 4.36 -8.70 8.74
C MET A 81 5.70 -8.23 8.17
N VAL A 82 6.42 -7.36 8.90
CA VAL A 82 7.75 -6.88 8.50
C VAL A 82 8.71 -8.06 8.33
N GLY A 83 8.80 -8.94 9.32
CA GLY A 83 9.69 -10.11 9.24
C GLY A 83 9.38 -11.02 8.06
N ASN A 84 8.12 -11.41 7.86
CA ASN A 84 7.76 -12.29 6.73
C ASN A 84 8.02 -11.64 5.37
N LEU A 85 7.85 -10.32 5.25
CA LEU A 85 8.13 -9.60 4.01
C LEU A 85 9.64 -9.52 3.76
N GLU A 86 10.46 -9.35 4.80
CA GLU A 86 11.92 -9.44 4.72
C GLU A 86 12.36 -10.85 4.27
N ASP A 87 11.86 -11.89 4.92
CA ASP A 87 12.13 -13.29 4.56
C ASP A 87 11.71 -13.59 3.11
N LEU A 88 10.52 -13.13 2.70
CA LEU A 88 10.03 -13.26 1.32
C LEU A 88 10.96 -12.58 0.31
N GLY A 89 11.52 -11.43 0.70
CA GLY A 89 12.49 -10.68 -0.10
C GLY A 89 13.78 -11.48 -0.32
N ASP A 90 14.34 -12.00 0.77
CA ASP A 90 15.56 -12.82 0.74
C ASP A 90 15.37 -14.07 -0.14
N ASP A 91 14.20 -14.71 -0.05
CA ASP A 91 13.81 -15.87 -0.86
C ASP A 91 13.77 -15.60 -2.38
N ILE A 92 13.38 -14.38 -2.78
CA ILE A 92 13.24 -14.00 -4.20
C ILE A 92 14.39 -13.11 -4.70
N GLY A 93 15.41 -12.87 -3.85
CA GLY A 93 16.61 -12.11 -4.20
C GLY A 93 16.38 -10.60 -4.32
N VAL A 94 15.41 -10.06 -3.59
CA VAL A 94 15.11 -8.62 -3.54
C VAL A 94 15.04 -8.12 -2.10
N ARG A 95 15.24 -6.83 -1.90
CA ARG A 95 15.07 -6.22 -0.58
C ARG A 95 13.65 -5.69 -0.44
N ILE A 96 12.91 -6.21 0.53
CA ILE A 96 11.57 -5.71 0.88
C ILE A 96 11.65 -4.97 2.21
N ARG A 97 11.01 -3.81 2.30
CA ARG A 97 10.84 -3.05 3.55
C ARG A 97 9.37 -2.72 3.74
N CYS A 98 8.89 -2.77 4.98
CA CYS A 98 7.55 -2.36 5.34
C CYS A 98 7.60 -1.34 6.48
N GLN A 99 6.93 -0.20 6.32
CA GLN A 99 6.95 0.92 7.27
C GLN A 99 5.54 1.46 7.48
N ARG A 100 5.18 1.85 8.71
CA ARG A 100 3.88 2.50 8.96
C ARG A 100 3.85 3.88 8.31
N GLU A 101 2.75 4.22 7.64
CA GLU A 101 2.56 5.52 6.97
C GLU A 101 2.70 6.69 7.96
N GLU A 102 2.23 6.50 9.19
CA GLU A 102 2.23 7.53 10.25
C GLU A 102 3.62 8.10 10.59
N ILE A 103 4.69 7.38 10.27
CA ILE A 103 6.07 7.86 10.43
C ILE A 103 6.30 9.09 9.52
N PHE A 104 5.67 9.14 8.36
CA PHE A 104 5.77 10.24 7.40
C PHE A 104 4.86 11.42 7.75
N THR A 105 3.67 11.17 8.29
CA THR A 105 2.73 12.22 8.73
C THR A 105 3.29 13.06 9.89
N LYS A 106 4.18 12.50 10.71
CA LYS A 106 4.82 13.22 11.82
C LYS A 106 5.98 14.14 11.39
N MET A 107 6.45 14.06 10.13
CA MET A 107 7.53 14.92 9.64
C MET A 107 7.07 16.31 9.14
N HIS A 108 5.77 16.55 8.94
CA HIS A 108 5.20 17.82 8.45
C HIS A 108 4.52 18.67 9.54
N ARG A 109 4.87 18.48 10.81
CA ARG A 109 4.48 19.38 11.92
C ARG A 109 5.71 20.08 12.49
N ILE A 110 6.29 21.00 11.71
CA ILE A 110 7.12 22.11 12.22
C ILE A 110 6.75 23.35 11.41
#